data_AF-A0A0C3EYM1-F1
#
_entry.id   AF-A0A0C3EYM1-F1
#
_cell.length_a   1.000
_cell.length_b   1.000
_cell.length_c   1.000
_cell.angle_alpha   90.00
_cell.angle_beta   90.00
_cell.angle_gamma   90.00
#
_symmetry.space_group_name_H-M   'P 1'
#
loop_
_entity.id
_entity.type
_entity.pdbx_description
1 polymer ?
#
loop_
_entity_poly.entity_id
_entity_poly.type
_entity_poly.pdbx_seq_one_letter_code
_entity_poly.pdbx_strand_id
1 'polypeptide(L)'
;MISALNMNQLFCRYPWIRFILWLLVAIWTVYFVRGSILNVIDAVWSMITMISGWWWAIVKTIFVLCGQLCITVPATGVVYLFAVYIIYPIIDVAFSYFLDQAKIALSPPPPTPMRTFQYTHIHANGQSYTHTHDAEEIEEMREAFQHVSEVQFRERRERAERDLHQQNSERGTGKSKRKGKKRK
;
A
#
# COMPACT_ATOMS: atom_id res chain seq x y z
N MET A 1 28.66 -94.08 -36.63
CA MET A 1 28.96 -93.42 -37.93
C MET A 1 28.20 -94.19 -39.01
N ILE A 2 26.99 -93.74 -39.36
CA ILE A 2 26.17 -94.41 -40.38
C ILE A 2 26.68 -93.92 -41.74
N SER A 3 27.40 -94.78 -42.47
CA SER A 3 27.94 -94.46 -43.78
C SER A 3 26.81 -94.18 -44.78
N ALA A 4 26.99 -93.20 -45.67
CA ALA A 4 26.02 -92.84 -46.71
C ALA A 4 25.56 -94.03 -47.59
N LEU A 5 26.39 -95.07 -47.68
CA LEU A 5 26.07 -96.34 -48.36
C LEU A 5 24.90 -97.10 -47.71
N ASN A 6 24.80 -97.11 -46.38
CA ASN A 6 23.72 -97.77 -45.63
C ASN A 6 22.39 -96.99 -45.72
N MET A 7 22.46 -95.66 -45.80
CA MET A 7 21.27 -94.82 -45.99
C MET A 7 20.65 -95.04 -47.38
N ASN A 8 21.46 -95.18 -48.43
CA ASN A 8 20.96 -95.46 -49.77
C ASN A 8 20.30 -96.84 -49.88
N GLN A 9 20.84 -97.88 -49.23
CA GLN A 9 20.19 -99.19 -49.19
C GLN A 9 18.84 -99.14 -48.46
N LEU A 10 18.74 -98.36 -47.37
CA LEU A 10 17.50 -98.16 -46.63
C LEU A 10 16.42 -97.47 -47.49
N PHE A 11 16.80 -96.45 -48.25
CA PHE A 11 15.90 -95.74 -49.16
C PHE A 11 15.48 -96.57 -50.38
N CYS A 12 16.34 -97.46 -50.88
CA CYS A 12 15.97 -98.40 -51.93
C CYS A 12 15.00 -99.49 -51.44
N ARG A 13 15.18 -99.97 -50.20
CA ARG A 13 14.32 -100.99 -49.60
C ARG A 13 12.96 -100.44 -49.16
N TYR A 14 12.93 -99.19 -48.73
CA TYR A 14 11.71 -98.50 -48.28
C TYR A 14 11.62 -97.10 -48.93
N PRO A 15 11.17 -97.01 -50.21
CA PRO A 15 11.11 -95.76 -50.95
C PRO A 15 10.18 -94.71 -50.30
N TRP A 16 9.18 -95.17 -49.56
CA TRP A 16 8.21 -94.34 -48.82
C TRP A 16 8.87 -93.49 -47.73
N ILE A 17 10.01 -93.89 -47.18
CA ILE A 17 10.71 -93.16 -46.12
C ILE A 17 11.16 -91.78 -46.61
N ARG A 18 11.60 -91.66 -47.88
CA ARG A 18 11.95 -90.36 -48.47
C ARG A 18 10.74 -89.42 -48.49
N PHE A 19 9.58 -89.90 -48.93
CA PHE A 19 8.36 -89.09 -48.98
C PHE A 19 7.91 -88.65 -47.59
N ILE A 20 7.94 -89.55 -46.60
CA ILE A 20 7.57 -89.22 -45.22
C ILE A 20 8.55 -88.21 -44.62
N LEU A 21 9.86 -88.35 -44.87
CA LEU A 21 10.86 -87.40 -44.40
C LEU A 21 10.65 -86.01 -45.02
N TRP A 22 10.43 -85.94 -46.34
CA TRP A 22 10.12 -84.68 -47.02
C TRP A 22 8.81 -84.07 -46.55
N LEU A 23 7.79 -84.88 -46.26
CA LEU A 23 6.53 -84.42 -45.69
C LEU A 23 6.73 -83.84 -44.29
N LEU A 24 7.53 -84.49 -43.44
CA LEU A 24 7.86 -83.96 -42.11
C LEU A 24 8.63 -82.64 -42.19
N VAL A 25 9.59 -82.53 -43.12
CA VAL A 25 10.31 -81.27 -43.37
C VAL A 25 9.34 -80.18 -43.87
N ALA A 26 8.43 -80.51 -44.78
CA ALA A 26 7.43 -79.57 -45.30
C ALA A 26 6.45 -79.11 -44.21
N ILE A 27 5.98 -80.01 -43.35
CA ILE A 27 5.13 -79.66 -42.21
C ILE A 27 5.91 -78.75 -41.26
N TRP A 28 7.15 -79.10 -40.94
CA TRP A 28 7.99 -78.31 -40.04
C TRP A 28 8.27 -76.90 -40.59
N THR A 29 8.56 -76.75 -41.89
CA THR A 29 8.76 -75.44 -42.51
C THR A 29 7.48 -74.62 -42.52
N VAL A 30 6.32 -75.22 -42.80
CA VAL A 30 5.02 -74.52 -42.73
C VAL A 30 4.73 -74.05 -41.30
N TYR A 31 4.98 -74.88 -40.29
CA TYR A 31 4.81 -74.49 -38.88
C TYR A 31 5.77 -73.36 -38.49
N PHE A 32 7.04 -73.43 -38.89
CA PHE A 32 8.03 -72.41 -38.59
C PHE A 32 7.71 -71.07 -39.28
N VAL A 33 7.36 -71.10 -40.57
CA VAL A 33 6.96 -69.92 -41.33
C VAL A 33 5.68 -69.31 -40.76
N ARG A 34 4.69 -70.14 -40.41
CA ARG A 34 3.43 -69.66 -39.82
C ARG A 34 3.63 -69.04 -38.44
N GLY A 35 4.49 -69.62 -37.59
CA GLY A 35 4.85 -69.03 -36.30
C GLY A 35 5.58 -67.69 -36.45
N SER A 36 6.50 -67.59 -37.41
CA SER A 36 7.21 -66.34 -37.70
C SER A 36 6.30 -65.24 -38.25
N ILE A 37 5.38 -65.57 -39.16
CA ILE A 37 4.42 -64.60 -39.72
C ILE A 37 3.49 -64.06 -38.64
N LEU A 38 2.97 -64.91 -37.75
CA LEU A 38 2.10 -64.47 -36.66
C LEU A 38 2.82 -63.51 -35.71
N ASN A 39 4.08 -63.81 -35.34
CA ASN A 39 4.88 -62.92 -34.50
C ASN A 39 5.14 -61.55 -35.17
N VAL A 40 5.35 -61.53 -36.49
CA VAL A 40 5.51 -60.28 -37.24
C VAL A 40 4.21 -59.48 -37.27
N ILE A 41 3.07 -60.14 -37.48
CA ILE A 41 1.76 -59.49 -37.46
C ILE A 41 1.48 -58.88 -36.07
N ASP A 42 1.73 -59.64 -35.00
CA ASP A 42 1.53 -59.15 -33.63
C ASP A 42 2.44 -57.95 -33.31
N ALA A 43 3.71 -58.01 -33.74
CA ALA A 43 4.65 -56.89 -33.58
C ALA A 43 4.20 -55.64 -34.36
N VAL A 44 3.74 -55.81 -35.60
CA VAL A 44 3.22 -54.72 -36.43
C VAL A 44 1.95 -54.14 -35.81
N TRP A 45 1.04 -54.98 -35.32
CA TRP A 45 -0.19 -54.54 -34.67
C TRP A 45 0.10 -53.77 -33.37
N SER A 46 1.06 -54.24 -32.58
CA SER A 46 1.56 -53.54 -31.40
C SER A 46 2.13 -52.16 -31.74
N MET A 47 2.94 -52.06 -32.80
CA MET A 47 3.44 -50.76 -33.27
C MET A 47 2.31 -49.83 -33.73
N ILE A 48 1.34 -50.34 -34.49
CA ILE A 48 0.19 -49.55 -34.97
C ILE A 48 -0.64 -49.03 -33.80
N THR A 49 -0.94 -49.87 -32.81
CA THR A 49 -1.71 -49.46 -31.62
C THR A 49 -0.94 -48.42 -30.79
N MET A 50 0.38 -48.56 -30.66
CA MET A 50 1.23 -47.57 -30.00
C MET A 50 1.21 -46.22 -30.73
N ILE A 51 1.39 -46.21 -32.05
CA ILE A 51 1.34 -44.99 -32.87
C ILE A 51 -0.04 -44.33 -32.79
N SER A 52 -1.11 -45.12 -32.87
CA SER A 52 -2.47 -44.63 -32.72
C SER A 52 -2.72 -44.03 -31.34
N GLY A 53 -2.15 -44.64 -30.29
CA GLY A 53 -2.25 -44.12 -28.92
C GLY A 53 -1.53 -42.78 -28.77
N TRP A 54 -0.35 -42.64 -29.36
CA TRP A 54 0.42 -41.40 -29.35
C TRP A 54 -0.30 -40.29 -30.12
N TRP A 55 -0.86 -40.62 -31.27
CA TRP A 55 -1.67 -39.67 -32.04
C TRP A 55 -2.86 -39.16 -31.23
N TRP A 56 -3.60 -40.06 -30.57
CA TRP A 56 -4.71 -39.67 -29.71
C TRP A 56 -4.27 -38.81 -28.52
N ALA A 57 -3.13 -39.13 -27.92
CA ALA A 57 -2.57 -38.31 -26.84
C ALA A 57 -2.27 -36.89 -27.31
N ILE A 58 -1.66 -36.73 -28.49
CA ILE A 58 -1.38 -35.42 -29.10
C ILE A 58 -2.68 -34.65 -29.40
N VAL A 59 -3.68 -35.30 -30.00
CA VAL A 59 -4.96 -34.65 -30.28
C VAL A 59 -5.63 -34.17 -28.99
N LYS A 60 -5.60 -34.99 -27.93
CA LYS A 60 -6.17 -34.63 -26.63
C LYS A 60 -5.44 -33.45 -25.99
N THR A 61 -4.11 -33.40 -26.04
CA THR A 61 -3.36 -32.26 -25.49
C THR A 61 -3.62 -30.97 -26.25
N ILE A 62 -3.66 -31.03 -27.58
CA ILE A 62 -4.02 -29.87 -28.41
C ILE A 62 -5.42 -29.37 -28.06
N PHE A 63 -6.40 -30.27 -27.93
CA PHE A 63 -7.77 -29.89 -27.59
C PHE A 63 -7.86 -29.22 -26.21
N VAL A 64 -7.14 -29.75 -25.21
CA VAL A 64 -7.05 -29.14 -23.87
C VAL A 64 -6.40 -27.76 -23.92
N LEU A 65 -5.30 -27.61 -24.66
CA LEU A 65 -4.61 -26.32 -24.81
C LEU A 65 -5.49 -25.28 -25.52
N CYS A 66 -6.19 -25.67 -26.58
CA CYS A 66 -7.16 -24.80 -27.24
C CYS A 66 -8.29 -24.39 -26.30
N GLY A 67 -8.86 -25.34 -25.55
CA GLY A 67 -9.90 -25.05 -24.55
C GLY A 67 -9.42 -24.08 -23.47
N GLN A 68 -8.19 -24.27 -22.97
CA GLN A 68 -7.58 -23.36 -22.00
C GLN A 68 -7.37 -21.96 -22.58
N LEU A 69 -6.85 -21.84 -23.81
CA LEU A 69 -6.68 -20.55 -24.49
C LEU A 69 -8.02 -19.82 -24.71
N CYS A 70 -9.07 -20.56 -25.07
CA CYS A 70 -10.42 -20.01 -25.25
C CYS A 70 -11.03 -19.47 -23.95
N ILE A 71 -10.58 -19.94 -22.78
CA ILE A 71 -11.07 -19.47 -21.47
C ILE A 71 -10.16 -18.36 -20.93
N THR A 72 -8.85 -18.55 -21.01
CA THR A 72 -7.88 -17.63 -20.41
C THR A 72 -7.85 -16.29 -21.13
N VAL A 73 -7.97 -16.26 -22.46
CA VAL A 73 -7.91 -15.01 -23.24
C VAL A 73 -9.12 -14.10 -22.97
N PRO A 74 -10.38 -14.59 -22.97
CA PRO A 74 -11.51 -13.76 -22.56
C PRO A 74 -11.46 -13.39 -21.08
N ALA A 75 -11.03 -14.31 -20.20
CA ALA A 75 -10.92 -14.03 -18.77
C ALA A 75 -9.92 -12.90 -18.48
N THR A 76 -8.74 -12.91 -19.10
CA THR A 76 -7.77 -11.82 -18.97
C THR A 76 -8.31 -10.51 -19.54
N GLY A 77 -9.05 -10.57 -20.65
CA GLY A 77 -9.77 -9.41 -21.19
C GLY A 77 -10.79 -8.83 -20.21
N VAL A 78 -11.61 -9.67 -19.57
CA VAL A 78 -12.59 -9.24 -18.56
C VAL A 78 -11.90 -8.65 -17.33
N VAL A 79 -10.80 -9.24 -16.86
CA VAL A 79 -10.02 -8.69 -15.73
C VAL A 79 -9.44 -7.33 -16.09
N TYR A 80 -8.93 -7.16 -17.31
CA TYR A 80 -8.41 -5.87 -17.77
C TYR A 80 -9.51 -4.81 -17.86
N LEU A 81 -10.67 -5.17 -18.42
CA LEU A 81 -11.83 -4.29 -18.46
C LEU A 81 -12.30 -3.92 -17.05
N PHE A 82 -12.37 -4.88 -16.12
CA PHE A 82 -12.74 -4.62 -14.73
C PHE A 82 -11.75 -3.64 -14.06
N ALA A 83 -10.44 -3.83 -14.28
CA ALA A 83 -9.44 -2.91 -13.78
C ALA A 83 -9.65 -1.49 -14.33
N VAL A 84 -9.76 -1.34 -15.65
CA VAL A 84 -9.88 -0.05 -16.33
C VAL A 84 -11.18 0.67 -16.01
N TYR A 85 -12.32 -0.02 -15.99
CA TYR A 85 -13.63 0.62 -15.87
C TYR A 85 -14.14 0.72 -14.43
N ILE A 86 -13.59 -0.03 -13.48
CA ILE A 86 -14.06 -0.02 -12.10
C ILE A 86 -12.94 0.41 -11.15
N ILE A 87 -11.79 -0.27 -11.18
CA ILE A 87 -10.73 -0.03 -10.20
C ILE A 87 -10.08 1.34 -10.41
N TYR A 88 -9.67 1.67 -11.65
CA TYR A 88 -8.99 2.94 -11.94
C TYR A 88 -9.85 4.17 -11.59
N PRO A 89 -11.13 4.26 -11.96
CA PRO A 89 -11.99 5.40 -11.57
C PRO A 89 -12.16 5.53 -10.06
N ILE A 90 -12.29 4.41 -9.33
CA ILE A 90 -12.39 4.44 -7.87
C ILE A 90 -11.10 4.98 -7.25
N ILE A 91 -9.95 4.55 -7.76
CA ILE A 91 -8.65 5.05 -7.31
C ILE A 91 -8.52 6.55 -7.61
N ASP A 92 -8.92 6.99 -8.81
CA ASP A 92 -8.84 8.40 -9.21
C ASP A 92 -9.73 9.31 -8.35
N VAL A 93 -10.96 8.87 -8.05
CA VAL A 93 -11.87 9.58 -7.14
C VAL A 93 -11.33 9.59 -5.71
N ALA A 94 -10.83 8.46 -5.20
CA ALA A 94 -10.26 8.41 -3.86
C ALA A 94 -9.01 9.29 -3.74
N PHE A 95 -8.17 9.30 -4.77
CA PHE A 95 -6.94 10.08 -4.80
C PHE A 95 -7.23 11.58 -4.91
N SER A 96 -8.19 11.99 -5.74
CA SER A 96 -8.63 13.38 -5.82
C SER A 96 -9.24 13.86 -4.50
N TYR A 97 -10.06 13.04 -3.83
CA TYR A 97 -10.60 13.37 -2.51
C TYR A 97 -9.48 13.50 -1.45
N PHE A 98 -8.50 12.60 -1.47
CA PHE A 98 -7.33 12.70 -0.58
C PHE A 98 -6.53 13.98 -0.81
N LEU A 99 -6.28 14.34 -2.08
CA LEU A 99 -5.58 15.58 -2.42
C LEU A 99 -6.34 16.81 -1.96
N ASP A 100 -7.68 16.80 -2.04
CA ASP A 100 -8.51 17.91 -1.61
C ASP A 100 -8.47 18.08 -0.08
N GLN A 101 -8.57 16.97 0.66
CA GLN A 101 -8.40 16.96 2.12
C GLN A 101 -7.00 17.41 2.54
N ALA A 102 -5.96 16.99 1.82
CA ALA A 102 -4.59 17.44 2.07
C ALA A 102 -4.43 18.95 1.84
N LYS A 103 -5.04 19.50 0.78
CA LYS A 103 -5.06 20.95 0.53
C LYS A 103 -5.78 21.71 1.63
N ILE A 104 -6.92 21.21 2.11
CA ILE A 104 -7.65 21.84 3.22
C ILE A 104 -6.81 21.82 4.49
N ALA A 105 -6.18 20.69 4.82
CA ALA A 105 -5.32 20.57 5.99
C ALA A 105 -4.06 21.46 5.92
N LEU A 106 -3.53 21.70 4.72
CA LEU A 106 -2.38 22.57 4.47
C LEU A 106 -2.77 24.04 4.29
N SER A 107 -4.05 24.36 4.11
CA SER A 107 -4.50 25.73 3.97
C SER A 107 -4.42 26.47 5.31
N PRO A 108 -3.92 27.72 5.33
CA PRO A 108 -3.86 28.49 6.56
C PRO A 108 -5.29 28.70 7.11
N PRO A 109 -5.47 28.71 8.45
CA PRO A 109 -6.78 28.91 9.04
C PRO A 109 -7.38 30.24 8.52
N PRO A 110 -8.72 30.31 8.37
CA PRO A 110 -9.38 31.52 7.91
C PRO A 110 -8.96 32.70 8.81
N PRO A 111 -8.73 33.90 8.23
CA PRO A 111 -8.33 35.06 9.01
C PRO A 111 -9.37 35.28 10.11
N THR A 112 -8.91 35.32 11.37
CA THR A 112 -9.77 35.67 12.50
C THR A 112 -10.43 37.01 12.20
N PRO A 113 -11.76 37.14 12.36
CA PRO A 113 -12.42 38.43 12.14
C PRO A 113 -11.76 39.45 13.05
N MET A 114 -11.27 40.55 12.46
CA MET A 114 -10.74 41.69 13.21
C MET A 114 -11.75 42.07 14.27
N ARG A 115 -11.38 41.89 15.55
CA ARG A 115 -12.21 42.33 16.67
C ARG A 115 -12.21 43.85 16.65
N THR A 116 -13.25 44.43 16.05
CA THR A 116 -13.53 45.86 16.15
C THR A 116 -14.18 46.10 17.51
N PHE A 117 -13.58 46.98 18.32
CA PHE A 117 -14.22 47.40 19.56
C PHE A 117 -14.92 48.72 19.31
N GLN A 118 -16.19 48.77 19.69
CA GLN A 118 -17.00 49.98 19.59
C GLN A 118 -17.13 50.60 20.98
N TYR A 119 -16.67 51.84 21.11
CA TYR A 119 -16.84 52.62 22.33
C TYR A 119 -17.79 53.78 22.04
N THR A 120 -18.86 53.88 22.81
CA THR A 120 -19.84 54.97 22.69
C THR A 120 -19.85 55.77 23.98
N HIS A 121 -19.73 57.09 23.87
CA HIS A 121 -19.88 57.99 25.01
C HIS A 121 -20.81 59.15 24.66
N ILE A 122 -21.41 59.72 25.70
CA ILE A 122 -22.44 60.76 25.59
C ILE A 122 -21.82 62.05 26.12
N HIS A 123 -21.80 63.09 25.28
CA HIS A 123 -21.30 64.40 25.66
C HIS A 123 -22.37 65.18 26.46
N ALA A 124 -21.93 66.19 27.22
CA ALA A 124 -22.80 67.00 28.08
C ALA A 124 -23.92 67.76 27.33
N ASN A 125 -23.85 67.83 26.00
CA ASN A 125 -24.91 68.37 25.12
C ASN A 125 -25.98 67.32 24.74
N GLY A 126 -25.91 66.11 25.29
CA GLY A 126 -26.87 65.02 25.05
C GLY A 126 -26.62 64.23 23.75
N GLN A 127 -25.58 64.54 22.99
CA GLN A 127 -25.24 63.80 21.78
C GLN A 127 -24.32 62.61 22.09
N SER A 128 -24.65 61.44 21.54
CA SER A 128 -23.83 60.23 21.61
C SER A 128 -22.99 60.08 20.34
N TYR A 129 -21.68 59.87 20.50
CA TYR A 129 -20.77 59.55 19.40
C TYR A 129 -20.16 58.16 19.65
N THR A 130 -20.19 57.33 18.60
CA THR A 130 -19.62 55.98 18.60
C THR A 130 -18.33 55.99 17.79
N HIS A 131 -17.23 55.58 18.43
CA HIS A 131 -15.95 55.39 17.79
C HIS A 131 -15.71 53.89 17.59
N THR A 132 -15.28 53.52 16.39
CA THR A 132 -14.85 52.16 16.05
C THR A 132 -13.34 52.17 15.94
N HIS A 133 -12.66 51.41 16.79
CA HIS A 133 -11.21 51.26 16.73
C HIS A 133 -10.84 49.85 16.33
N ASP A 134 -9.80 49.75 15.50
CA ASP A 134 -9.18 48.49 15.13
C ASP A 134 -8.34 47.96 16.30
N ALA A 135 -8.09 46.65 16.31
CA ALA A 135 -7.40 45.99 17.42
C ALA A 135 -5.98 46.53 17.65
N GLU A 136 -5.28 46.98 16.60
CA GLU A 136 -3.95 47.58 16.69
C GLU A 136 -4.00 48.96 17.37
N GLU A 137 -4.96 49.82 16.98
CA GLU A 137 -5.13 51.14 17.60
C GLU A 137 -5.48 51.06 19.10
N ILE A 138 -6.18 50.01 19.50
CA ILE A 138 -6.57 49.80 20.90
C ILE A 138 -5.37 49.38 21.76
N GLU A 139 -4.49 48.53 21.23
CA GLU A 139 -3.30 48.12 21.99
C GLU A 139 -2.34 49.32 22.14
N GLU A 140 -2.17 50.14 21.10
CA GLU A 140 -1.41 51.40 21.20
C GLU A 140 -2.02 52.37 22.23
N MET A 141 -3.35 52.55 22.22
CA MET A 141 -4.02 53.38 23.23
C MET A 141 -3.88 52.81 24.64
N ARG A 142 -3.94 51.48 24.79
CA ARG A 142 -3.78 50.81 26.08
C ARG A 142 -2.38 51.03 26.66
N GLU A 143 -1.34 50.88 25.83
CA GLU A 143 0.04 51.16 26.22
C GLU A 143 0.21 52.63 26.62
N ALA A 144 -0.37 53.55 25.86
CA ALA A 144 -0.34 54.97 26.19
C ALA A 144 -1.04 55.31 27.52
N PHE A 145 -2.23 54.74 27.78
CA PHE A 145 -2.95 54.95 29.03
C PHE A 145 -2.22 54.33 30.24
N GLN A 146 -1.63 53.16 30.07
CA GLN A 146 -0.82 52.53 31.12
C GLN A 146 0.37 53.42 31.48
N HIS A 147 1.10 53.92 30.49
CA HIS A 147 2.24 54.81 30.71
C HIS A 147 1.85 56.12 31.42
N VAL A 148 0.76 56.78 31.01
CA VAL A 148 0.27 58.00 31.68
C VAL A 148 -0.12 57.72 33.13
N SER A 149 -0.79 56.59 33.39
CA SER A 149 -1.18 56.21 34.75
C SER A 149 0.04 55.97 35.64
N GLU A 150 1.06 55.26 35.14
CA GLU A 150 2.29 55.00 35.88
C GLU A 150 3.06 56.27 36.20
N VAL A 151 3.15 57.21 35.26
CA VAL A 151 3.79 58.52 35.48
C VAL A 151 3.04 59.33 36.55
N GLN A 152 1.71 59.37 36.50
CA GLN A 152 0.92 60.05 37.53
C GLN A 152 1.05 59.39 38.92
N PHE A 153 1.15 58.06 39.00
CA PHE A 153 1.40 57.36 40.25
C PHE A 153 2.80 57.64 40.80
N ARG A 154 3.82 57.71 39.94
CA ARG A 154 5.19 58.10 40.33
C ARG A 154 5.23 59.54 40.86
N GLU A 155 4.62 60.49 40.18
CA GLU A 155 4.59 61.89 40.65
C GLU A 155 3.88 62.04 42.00
N ARG A 156 2.77 61.33 42.21
CA ARG A 156 2.06 61.35 43.51
C ARG A 156 2.92 60.77 44.62
N ARG A 157 3.68 59.71 44.33
CA ARG A 157 4.59 59.09 45.29
C ARG A 157 5.77 60.00 45.64
N GLU A 158 6.36 60.66 44.64
CA GLU A 158 7.44 61.63 44.86
C GLU A 158 6.97 62.86 45.65
N ARG A 159 5.75 63.36 45.42
CA ARG A 159 5.16 64.42 46.25
C ARG A 159 4.96 63.97 47.69
N ALA A 160 4.41 62.77 47.90
CA ALA A 160 4.21 62.22 49.25
C ALA A 160 5.55 62.02 50.01
N GLU A 161 6.61 61.61 49.31
CA GLU A 161 7.95 61.47 49.91
C GLU A 161 8.58 62.84 50.25
N ARG A 162 8.38 63.87 49.42
CA ARG A 162 8.82 65.24 49.72
C ARG A 162 8.07 65.82 50.93
N ASP A 163 6.76 65.59 51.03
CA ASP A 163 5.95 66.05 52.16
C ASP A 163 6.36 65.36 53.47
N LEU A 164 6.70 64.06 53.43
CA LEU A 164 7.25 63.31 54.56
C LEU A 164 8.63 63.83 55.00
N HIS A 165 9.51 64.17 54.06
CA HIS A 165 10.82 64.73 54.37
C HIS A 165 10.72 66.14 54.97
N GLN A 166 9.78 66.96 54.52
CA GLN A 166 9.54 68.29 55.06
C GLN A 166 9.00 68.21 56.50
N GLN A 167 8.04 67.31 56.76
CA GLN A 167 7.46 67.11 58.09
C GLN A 167 8.47 66.57 59.12
N ASN A 168 9.44 65.75 58.69
CA ASN A 168 10.55 65.30 59.52
C ASN A 168 11.60 66.39 59.77
N SER A 169 11.80 67.33 58.84
CA SER A 169 12.73 68.45 59.01
C SER A 169 12.23 69.49 60.03
N GLU A 170 10.91 69.67 60.14
CA GLU A 170 10.28 70.63 61.08
C GLU A 170 10.20 70.10 62.52
N ARG A 171 10.27 68.77 62.73
CA ARG A 171 10.29 68.15 64.06
C ARG A 171 11.66 68.11 64.74
N GLY A 172 12.73 68.48 64.03
CA GLY A 172 14.13 68.32 64.48
C GLY A 172 14.77 69.53 65.18
N THR A 173 14.08 70.66 65.33
CA THR A 173 14.67 71.89 65.88
C THR A 173 13.88 72.44 67.07
N GLY A 174 14.18 71.95 68.28
CA GLY A 174 13.81 72.66 69.50
C GLY A 174 13.74 71.84 70.78
N LYS A 175 14.84 71.76 71.55
CA LYS A 175 14.99 72.44 72.86
C LYS A 175 16.23 71.97 73.61
N SER A 176 17.04 72.96 73.98
CA SER A 176 18.14 72.93 74.91
C SER A 176 17.67 73.15 76.36
N LYS A 177 18.60 72.94 77.32
CA LYS A 177 18.63 73.35 78.76
C LYS A 177 18.02 72.35 79.78
N ARG A 178 18.60 72.09 80.97
CA ARG A 178 19.81 72.56 81.68
C ARG A 178 19.93 71.87 83.05
N LYS A 179 21.18 71.64 83.50
CA LYS A 179 21.75 71.51 84.88
C LYS A 179 21.17 70.53 85.92
N GLY A 180 21.97 69.50 86.18
CA GLY A 180 22.70 69.16 87.42
C GLY A 180 22.19 69.53 88.81
N LYS A 181 22.31 68.58 89.76
CA LYS A 181 22.58 68.86 91.18
C LYS A 181 23.28 67.67 91.88
N LYS A 182 24.48 67.94 92.41
CA LYS A 182 25.21 67.13 93.41
C LYS A 182 24.42 67.04 94.74
N ARG A 183 24.57 65.93 95.46
CA ARG A 183 24.67 65.82 96.94
C ARG A 183 25.16 64.39 97.25
N LYS A 184 26.40 64.28 97.74
CA LYS A 184 26.82 63.96 99.11
C LYS A 184 26.87 62.46 99.34
#